data_AF-A0AAD9KR01-F1
#
_entry.id   AF-A0AAD9KR01-F1
#
_cell.length_a   1.000
_cell.length_b   1.000
_cell.length_c   1.000
_cell.angle_alpha   90.00
_cell.angle_beta   90.00
_cell.angle_gamma   90.00
#
_symmetry.space_group_name_H-M   'P 1'
#
loop_
_entity.id
_entity.type
_entity.pdbx_description
1 polymer ?
#
loop_
_entity_poly.entity_id
_entity_poly.type
_entity_poly.pdbx_seq_one_letter_code
_entity_poly.pdbx_strand_id
1 'polypeptide(L)'
;MTVFNGCQIALELGIKIPFKRKQEVRKAITENGGVVSFIITKKCSHLVVDDHENVSDTYKARTALKYGVPVVSLTFIDDCLKAERLLEADGYIAVGQTKAEEFGSGKIVAKTQPDGPPRKKVVQLHTVKVWRWGDNKTPHYDDDNYHVAKSIVLKGKWKKLLVTRFCVLEVHVVPAEISPAPDNTRYRVFTHTGQLGDKEDLGQKEVRFSGTADGALDLFGQLYKYWTTPPHNYSNTRQFLSPRIGSPKFRQALCDYGIEQGSVCEEVCDLLEHIWQEAVGELDQALSVPMNTIKADQIEKAEAALMELKQVLNKEDQSTVKRLSDEFYSHLPHKPTHQHPIDSRATIARKQDLCQVCLSYLRSPVI
;
A
#
# COMPACT_ATOMS: atom_id res chain seq x y z
N MET A 1 -41.43 -7.40 21.67
CA MET A 1 -40.61 -8.60 21.37
C MET A 1 -39.91 -8.36 20.04
N THR A 2 -38.62 -8.69 19.92
CA THR A 2 -37.80 -8.30 18.75
C THR A 2 -37.36 -9.54 17.97
N VAL A 3 -38.31 -10.21 17.32
CA VAL A 3 -38.09 -11.46 16.56
C VAL A 3 -37.04 -11.29 15.46
N PHE A 4 -37.00 -10.14 14.80
CA PHE A 4 -36.11 -9.85 13.67
C PHE A 4 -34.96 -8.90 14.03
N ASN A 5 -34.53 -8.87 15.29
CA ASN A 5 -33.47 -7.97 15.73
C ASN A 5 -32.18 -8.14 14.90
N GLY A 6 -31.64 -7.03 14.38
CA GLY A 6 -30.44 -7.03 13.54
C GLY A 6 -30.63 -7.63 12.14
N CYS A 7 -31.84 -8.04 11.77
CA CYS A 7 -32.15 -8.60 10.45
C CYS A 7 -32.54 -7.49 9.47
N GLN A 8 -31.79 -7.37 8.37
CA GLN A 8 -32.21 -6.57 7.22
C GLN A 8 -32.89 -7.48 6.20
N ILE A 9 -34.18 -7.30 5.95
CA ILE A 9 -35.00 -8.19 5.11
C ILE A 9 -35.38 -7.44 3.83
N ALA A 10 -35.02 -8.00 2.68
CA ALA A 10 -35.46 -7.48 1.39
C ALA A 10 -36.78 -8.14 0.99
N LEU A 11 -37.69 -7.36 0.39
CA LEU A 11 -38.98 -7.87 -0.08
C LEU A 11 -39.06 -7.78 -1.61
N GLU A 12 -39.51 -8.86 -2.23
CA GLU A 12 -39.85 -8.93 -3.65
C GLU A 12 -41.21 -9.64 -3.78
N LEU A 13 -42.29 -8.85 -3.73
CA LEU A 13 -43.66 -9.33 -3.78
C LEU A 13 -44.30 -8.85 -5.08
N GLY A 14 -44.67 -9.78 -5.95
CA GLY A 14 -45.34 -9.55 -7.22
C GLY A 14 -46.79 -9.10 -7.10
N ILE A 15 -47.43 -8.97 -8.26
CA ILE A 15 -48.70 -8.23 -8.41
C ILE A 15 -49.87 -8.99 -7.76
N LYS A 16 -49.79 -10.31 -7.60
CA LYS A 16 -50.91 -11.12 -7.07
C LYS A 16 -51.13 -10.91 -5.57
N ILE A 17 -50.15 -10.38 -4.83
CA ILE A 17 -50.31 -10.07 -3.41
C ILE A 17 -50.97 -8.68 -3.25
N PRO A 18 -52.13 -8.58 -2.56
CA PRO A 18 -52.81 -7.30 -2.35
C PRO A 18 -51.91 -6.27 -1.64
N PHE A 19 -52.05 -5.00 -2.02
CA PHE A 19 -51.27 -3.90 -1.43
C PHE A 19 -51.34 -3.87 0.10
N LYS A 20 -52.54 -4.11 0.66
CA LYS A 20 -52.78 -4.19 2.10
C LYS A 20 -51.91 -5.25 2.78
N ARG A 21 -51.80 -6.44 2.18
CA ARG A 21 -50.96 -7.54 2.70
C ARG A 21 -49.48 -7.19 2.64
N LYS A 22 -49.02 -6.53 1.57
CA LYS A 22 -47.62 -6.05 1.48
C LYS A 22 -47.29 -5.04 2.58
N GLN A 23 -48.24 -4.17 2.92
CA GLN A 23 -48.09 -3.19 3.99
C GLN A 23 -48.07 -3.86 5.37
N GLU A 24 -48.93 -4.86 5.60
CA GLU A 24 -48.95 -5.67 6.82
C GLU A 24 -47.61 -6.38 7.06
N VAL A 25 -47.06 -7.03 6.03
CA VAL A 25 -45.75 -7.73 6.15
C VAL A 25 -44.62 -6.75 6.47
N ARG A 26 -44.59 -5.58 5.81
CA ARG A 26 -43.59 -4.54 6.10
C ARG A 26 -43.69 -4.06 7.55
N LYS A 27 -44.92 -3.78 7.98
CA LYS A 27 -45.22 -3.32 9.33
C LYS A 27 -44.79 -4.36 10.37
N ALA A 28 -45.15 -5.63 10.16
CA ALA A 28 -44.78 -6.73 11.04
C ALA A 28 -43.27 -6.90 11.18
N ILE A 29 -42.50 -6.77 10.10
CA ILE A 29 -41.03 -6.82 10.15
C ILE A 29 -40.47 -5.67 11.00
N THR A 30 -40.94 -4.43 10.76
CA THR A 30 -40.45 -3.25 11.48
C THR A 30 -40.84 -3.21 12.95
N GLU A 31 -42.07 -3.62 13.29
CA GLU A 31 -42.56 -3.66 14.69
C GLU A 31 -41.85 -4.72 15.53
N ASN A 32 -41.32 -5.77 14.88
CA ASN A 32 -40.57 -6.83 15.52
C ASN A 32 -39.04 -6.65 15.40
N GLY A 33 -38.57 -5.42 15.18
CA GLY A 33 -37.16 -5.04 15.27
C GLY A 33 -36.30 -5.30 14.02
N GLY A 34 -36.92 -5.68 12.89
CA GLY A 34 -36.26 -5.86 11.61
C GLY A 34 -36.25 -4.60 10.75
N VAL A 35 -35.35 -4.55 9.76
CA VAL A 35 -35.25 -3.44 8.80
C VAL A 35 -35.66 -3.90 7.41
N VAL A 36 -36.69 -3.29 6.83
CA VAL A 36 -37.09 -3.55 5.45
C VAL A 36 -36.16 -2.83 4.48
N SER A 37 -35.50 -3.58 3.59
CA SER A 37 -34.64 -3.03 2.55
C SER A 37 -35.31 -3.06 1.18
N PHE A 38 -35.21 -1.97 0.43
CA PHE A 38 -35.70 -1.90 -0.95
C PHE A 38 -34.73 -2.51 -1.96
N ILE A 39 -33.44 -2.56 -1.60
CA ILE A 39 -32.33 -3.05 -2.41
C ILE A 39 -31.72 -4.28 -1.73
N ILE A 40 -31.35 -5.29 -2.52
CA ILE A 40 -30.61 -6.45 -2.04
C ILE A 40 -29.12 -6.10 -1.91
N THR A 41 -28.57 -6.25 -0.71
CA THR A 41 -27.16 -5.98 -0.42
C THR A 41 -26.56 -7.14 0.37
N LYS A 42 -25.23 -7.20 0.50
CA LYS A 42 -24.56 -8.21 1.33
C LYS A 42 -24.92 -8.15 2.82
N LYS A 43 -25.57 -7.06 3.27
CA LYS A 43 -26.05 -6.91 4.65
C LYS A 43 -27.46 -7.49 4.85
N CYS A 44 -28.16 -7.83 3.77
CA CYS A 44 -29.48 -8.43 3.86
C CYS A 44 -29.36 -9.85 4.43
N SER A 45 -30.15 -10.12 5.45
CA SER A 45 -30.27 -11.42 6.11
C SER A 45 -31.09 -12.41 5.30
N HIS A 46 -32.18 -11.96 4.67
CA HIS A 46 -33.13 -12.78 3.93
C HIS A 46 -33.74 -11.96 2.79
N LEU A 47 -34.03 -12.61 1.67
CA LEU A 47 -34.91 -12.09 0.62
C LEU A 47 -36.23 -12.85 0.68
N VAL A 48 -37.33 -12.15 1.00
CA VAL A 48 -38.67 -12.75 1.05
C VAL A 48 -39.37 -12.54 -0.29
N VAL A 49 -39.81 -13.64 -0.88
CA VAL A 49 -40.46 -13.69 -2.19
C VAL A 49 -41.87 -14.29 -2.07
N ASP A 50 -42.74 -13.95 -3.01
CA ASP A 50 -44.01 -14.64 -3.18
C ASP A 50 -43.90 -15.86 -4.10
N ASP A 51 -44.89 -16.74 -4.00
CA ASP A 51 -44.96 -17.98 -4.78
C ASP A 51 -45.39 -17.67 -6.22
N HIS A 52 -44.45 -17.17 -7.01
CA HIS A 52 -44.64 -16.81 -8.42
C HIS A 52 -43.70 -17.59 -9.33
N GLU A 53 -44.21 -18.01 -10.47
CA GLU A 53 -43.41 -18.58 -11.54
C GLU A 53 -42.35 -17.55 -11.97
N ASN A 54 -41.08 -17.98 -12.07
CA ASN A 54 -39.90 -17.20 -12.44
C ASN A 54 -39.24 -16.34 -11.33
N VAL A 55 -39.48 -16.62 -10.04
CA VAL A 55 -38.74 -15.94 -8.95
C VAL A 55 -37.22 -16.12 -9.10
N SER A 56 -36.74 -17.24 -9.64
CA SER A 56 -35.31 -17.49 -9.88
C SER A 56 -34.66 -16.51 -10.87
N ASP A 57 -35.45 -15.96 -11.80
CA ASP A 57 -34.95 -15.08 -12.87
C ASP A 57 -34.99 -13.61 -12.49
N THR A 58 -35.52 -13.26 -11.32
CA THR A 58 -35.54 -11.87 -10.87
C THR A 58 -34.12 -11.37 -10.59
N TYR A 59 -33.90 -10.08 -10.82
CA TYR A 59 -32.63 -9.45 -10.54
C TYR A 59 -32.26 -9.57 -9.05
N LYS A 60 -33.24 -9.45 -8.15
CA LYS A 60 -32.99 -9.54 -6.71
C LYS A 60 -32.70 -10.97 -6.26
N ALA A 61 -33.40 -11.99 -6.78
CA ALA A 61 -33.11 -13.39 -6.45
C ALA A 61 -31.72 -13.82 -6.94
N ARG A 62 -31.35 -13.53 -8.20
CA ARG A 62 -29.99 -13.82 -8.70
C ARG A 62 -28.90 -13.12 -7.90
N THR A 63 -29.16 -11.88 -7.49
CA THR A 63 -28.20 -11.10 -6.69
C THR A 63 -28.13 -11.60 -5.24
N ALA A 64 -29.25 -12.06 -4.66
CA ALA A 64 -29.29 -12.69 -3.35
C ALA A 64 -28.49 -13.99 -3.34
N LEU A 65 -28.68 -14.88 -4.33
CA LEU A 65 -27.88 -16.09 -4.51
C LEU A 65 -26.38 -15.78 -4.64
N LYS A 66 -26.01 -14.78 -5.45
CA LYS A 66 -24.62 -14.34 -5.58
C LYS A 66 -24.00 -13.85 -4.26
N TYR A 67 -24.81 -13.29 -3.37
CA TYR A 67 -24.37 -12.81 -2.06
C TYR A 67 -24.52 -13.84 -0.94
N GLY A 68 -25.00 -15.05 -1.22
CA GLY A 68 -25.28 -16.08 -0.21
C GLY A 68 -26.43 -15.68 0.73
N VAL A 69 -27.34 -14.82 0.27
CA VAL A 69 -28.53 -14.43 1.02
C VAL A 69 -29.65 -15.41 0.69
N PRO A 70 -30.24 -16.10 1.68
CA PRO A 70 -31.31 -17.07 1.44
C PRO A 70 -32.56 -16.39 0.88
N VAL A 71 -33.10 -16.98 -0.19
CA VAL A 71 -34.35 -16.56 -0.81
C VAL A 71 -35.47 -17.42 -0.23
N VAL A 72 -36.31 -16.85 0.61
CA VAL A 72 -37.34 -17.55 1.40
C VAL A 72 -38.75 -17.12 1.02
N SER A 73 -39.72 -18.00 1.17
CA SER A 73 -41.13 -17.72 0.92
C SER A 73 -41.75 -16.79 1.97
N LEU A 74 -42.87 -16.16 1.60
CA LEU A 74 -43.67 -15.30 2.50
C LEU A 74 -44.07 -15.95 3.82
N THR A 75 -44.29 -17.27 3.85
CA THR A 75 -44.71 -18.01 5.05
C THR A 75 -43.65 -17.99 6.15
N PHE A 76 -42.38 -17.76 5.79
CA PHE A 76 -41.27 -17.60 6.75
C PHE A 76 -41.55 -16.49 7.77
N ILE A 77 -42.09 -15.35 7.31
CA ILE A 77 -42.37 -14.21 8.21
C ILE A 77 -43.52 -14.56 9.15
N ASP A 78 -44.59 -15.15 8.63
CA ASP A 78 -45.77 -15.52 9.42
C ASP A 78 -45.41 -16.57 10.49
N ASP A 79 -44.59 -17.56 10.15
CA ASP A 79 -44.19 -18.62 11.08
C ASP A 79 -43.15 -18.16 12.11
N CYS A 80 -42.23 -17.26 11.75
CA CYS A 80 -41.33 -16.63 12.73
C CYS A 80 -42.11 -15.82 13.77
N LEU A 81 -43.20 -15.17 13.36
CA LEU A 81 -44.07 -14.42 14.27
C LEU A 81 -44.87 -15.34 15.19
N LYS A 82 -45.41 -16.44 14.67
CA LYS A 82 -46.13 -17.44 15.49
C LYS A 82 -45.21 -18.15 16.49
N ALA A 83 -43.97 -18.44 16.10
CA ALA A 83 -43.00 -19.12 16.95
C ALA A 83 -42.27 -18.16 17.91
N GLU A 84 -42.55 -16.85 17.81
CA GLU A 84 -41.91 -15.76 18.59
C GLU A 84 -40.37 -15.78 18.54
N ARG A 85 -39.78 -16.38 17.51
CA ARG A 85 -38.33 -16.52 17.31
C ARG A 85 -38.00 -16.59 15.83
N LEU A 86 -36.78 -16.19 15.46
CA LEU A 86 -36.28 -16.35 14.10
C LEU A 86 -36.08 -17.85 13.79
N LEU A 87 -36.86 -18.37 12.84
CA LEU A 87 -36.77 -19.77 12.38
C LEU A 87 -35.62 -19.95 11.39
N GLU A 88 -35.18 -21.20 11.20
CA GLU A 88 -34.16 -21.52 10.21
C GLU A 88 -34.71 -21.38 8.79
N ALA A 89 -33.97 -20.65 7.94
CA ALA A 89 -34.38 -20.32 6.58
C ALA A 89 -34.46 -21.54 5.64
N ASP A 90 -33.73 -22.61 5.93
CA ASP A 90 -33.56 -23.78 5.08
C ASP A 90 -34.88 -24.51 4.77
N GLY A 91 -35.85 -24.51 5.71
CA GLY A 91 -37.19 -25.08 5.50
C GLY A 91 -38.14 -24.22 4.66
N TYR A 92 -37.74 -23.01 4.29
CA TYR A 92 -38.56 -22.01 3.63
C TYR A 92 -37.95 -21.50 2.31
N ILE A 93 -36.87 -22.13 1.83
CA ILE A 93 -36.15 -21.71 0.62
C ILE A 93 -37.08 -21.85 -0.60
N ALA A 94 -37.31 -20.73 -1.29
CA ALA A 94 -38.07 -20.66 -2.52
C ALA A 94 -37.17 -20.79 -3.77
N VAL A 95 -35.91 -20.33 -3.67
CA VAL A 95 -34.92 -20.40 -4.75
C VAL A 95 -33.52 -20.61 -4.16
N GLY A 96 -32.80 -21.62 -4.65
CA GLY A 96 -31.42 -21.92 -4.27
C GLY A 96 -31.25 -23.30 -3.66
N GLN A 97 -30.08 -23.56 -3.08
CA GLN A 97 -29.76 -24.79 -2.36
C GLN A 97 -29.88 -24.55 -0.86
N THR A 98 -30.29 -25.58 -0.12
CA THR A 98 -30.20 -25.59 1.35
C THR A 98 -28.74 -25.64 1.78
N LYS A 99 -28.43 -25.22 3.02
CA LYS A 99 -27.04 -25.31 3.51
C LYS A 99 -26.55 -26.75 3.57
N ALA A 100 -27.46 -27.70 3.77
CA ALA A 100 -27.18 -29.13 3.75
C ALA A 100 -26.74 -29.62 2.35
N GLU A 101 -27.38 -29.13 1.29
CA GLU A 101 -27.03 -29.46 -0.10
C GLU A 101 -25.74 -28.77 -0.54
N GLU A 102 -25.49 -27.53 -0.10
CA GLU A 102 -24.22 -26.84 -0.33
C GLU A 102 -23.04 -27.60 0.30
N PHE A 103 -23.22 -28.13 1.51
CA PHE A 103 -22.22 -28.95 2.21
C PHE A 103 -21.88 -30.25 1.47
N GLY A 104 -22.88 -30.90 0.86
CA GLY A 104 -22.69 -32.11 0.04
C GLY A 104 -21.92 -31.86 -1.26
N SER A 105 -21.90 -30.62 -1.76
CA SER A 105 -21.20 -30.22 -3.00
C SER A 105 -19.72 -29.83 -2.79
N GLY A 106 -19.22 -29.84 -1.56
CA GLY A 106 -17.83 -29.47 -1.22
C GLY A 106 -17.53 -27.97 -1.28
N LYS A 107 -18.54 -27.10 -1.51
CA LYS A 107 -18.39 -25.64 -1.43
C LYS A 107 -18.66 -25.15 -0.01
N ILE A 108 -17.62 -25.12 0.82
CA ILE A 108 -17.69 -24.41 2.10
C ILE A 108 -17.46 -22.92 1.83
N VAL A 109 -18.54 -22.16 1.62
CA VAL A 109 -18.48 -20.70 1.67
C VAL A 109 -18.55 -20.28 3.13
N ALA A 110 -17.38 -20.05 3.73
CA ALA A 110 -17.31 -19.47 5.06
C ALA A 110 -18.08 -18.13 5.06
N LYS A 111 -19.04 -17.97 5.97
CA LYS A 111 -19.68 -16.68 6.26
C LYS A 111 -18.56 -15.69 6.57
N THR A 112 -18.26 -14.82 5.61
CA THR A 112 -17.28 -13.76 5.81
C THR A 112 -17.92 -12.79 6.80
N GLN A 113 -17.60 -12.97 8.09
CA GLN A 113 -17.69 -11.87 9.03
C GLN A 113 -16.94 -10.70 8.40
N PRO A 114 -17.49 -9.47 8.44
CA PRO A 114 -16.87 -8.33 7.80
C PRO A 114 -15.69 -7.82 8.63
N ASP A 115 -14.72 -8.69 8.93
CA ASP A 115 -13.40 -8.32 9.44
C ASP A 115 -12.38 -8.29 8.28
N GLY A 116 -12.84 -7.83 7.11
CA GLY A 116 -11.91 -7.18 6.20
C GLY A 116 -11.49 -5.85 6.83
N PRO A 117 -10.20 -5.45 6.77
CA PRO A 117 -9.80 -4.14 7.26
C PRO A 117 -10.75 -3.08 6.66
N PRO A 118 -11.28 -2.16 7.47
CA PRO A 118 -12.28 -1.21 7.01
C PRO A 118 -11.75 -0.57 5.73
N ARG A 119 -12.56 -0.58 4.66
CA ARG A 119 -12.22 0.10 3.40
C ARG A 119 -11.65 1.47 3.76
N LYS A 120 -10.35 1.68 3.49
CA LYS A 120 -9.64 2.92 3.87
C LYS A 120 -10.51 4.09 3.42
N LYS A 121 -10.97 4.90 4.37
CA LYS A 121 -11.73 6.11 4.05
C LYS A 121 -10.76 7.05 3.32
N VAL A 122 -10.90 7.13 2.01
CA VAL A 122 -10.15 8.07 1.16
C VAL A 122 -10.51 9.49 1.62
N VAL A 123 -9.52 10.26 2.01
CA VAL A 123 -9.67 11.63 2.52
C VAL A 123 -9.81 12.56 1.32
N GLN A 124 -10.96 13.20 1.12
CA GLN A 124 -11.15 14.08 -0.05
C GLN A 124 -10.43 15.42 0.12
N LEU A 125 -9.58 15.79 -0.86
CA LEU A 125 -8.76 17.01 -0.81
C LEU A 125 -9.54 18.29 -0.49
N HIS A 126 -10.74 18.47 -1.06
CA HIS A 126 -11.56 19.67 -0.86
C HIS A 126 -12.22 19.76 0.53
N THR A 127 -12.29 18.65 1.27
CA THR A 127 -12.85 18.63 2.63
C THR A 127 -11.83 19.01 3.69
N VAL A 128 -10.54 18.97 3.33
CA VAL A 128 -9.46 19.24 4.27
C VAL A 128 -9.15 20.74 4.27
N LYS A 129 -9.18 21.31 5.48
CA LYS A 129 -8.89 22.72 5.70
C LYS A 129 -7.43 23.03 5.35
N VAL A 130 -7.23 24.07 4.55
CA VAL A 130 -5.92 24.59 4.16
C VAL A 130 -5.55 25.75 5.07
N TRP A 131 -4.33 25.75 5.57
CA TRP A 131 -3.79 26.82 6.41
C TRP A 131 -2.57 27.43 5.75
N ARG A 132 -2.41 28.74 5.87
CA ARG A 132 -1.18 29.42 5.45
C ARG A 132 -0.08 29.13 6.46
N TRP A 133 1.12 28.81 5.98
CA TRP A 133 2.27 28.57 6.84
C TRP A 133 2.61 29.82 7.67
N GLY A 134 2.77 29.66 8.99
CA GLY A 134 3.10 30.74 9.91
C GLY A 134 1.93 31.66 10.29
N ASP A 135 0.69 31.33 9.91
CA ASP A 135 -0.50 32.06 10.38
C ASP A 135 -0.81 31.67 11.84
N ASN A 136 -1.07 32.65 12.70
CA ASN A 136 -1.45 32.49 14.11
C ASN A 136 -2.72 31.64 14.31
N LYS A 137 -3.55 31.47 13.28
CA LYS A 137 -4.74 30.62 13.34
C LYS A 137 -4.46 29.14 13.09
N THR A 138 -3.25 28.80 12.64
CA THR A 138 -2.87 27.42 12.31
C THR A 138 -2.84 26.56 13.57
N PRO A 139 -3.35 25.31 13.52
CA PRO A 139 -3.20 24.36 14.61
C PRO A 139 -1.75 24.26 15.09
N HIS A 140 -1.56 24.19 16.41
CA HIS A 140 -0.24 24.03 17.00
C HIS A 140 0.43 22.76 16.46
N TYR A 141 1.69 22.90 16.08
CA TYR A 141 2.52 21.84 15.54
C TYR A 141 3.96 22.06 16.00
N ASP A 142 4.66 20.97 16.31
CA ASP A 142 6.05 21.01 16.73
C ASP A 142 6.96 21.23 15.50
N ASP A 143 7.25 22.51 15.22
CA ASP A 143 8.10 22.93 14.12
C ASP A 143 9.60 22.68 14.38
N ASP A 144 10.00 22.32 15.60
CA ASP A 144 11.38 22.04 15.94
C ASP A 144 11.73 20.55 15.75
N ASN A 145 10.79 19.64 16.03
CA ASN A 145 11.05 18.19 16.08
C ASN A 145 10.46 17.35 14.94
N TYR A 146 9.83 17.96 13.94
CA TYR A 146 9.26 17.19 12.82
C TYR A 146 10.32 16.52 11.92
N HIS A 147 9.93 15.52 11.15
CA HIS A 147 10.75 14.90 10.12
C HIS A 147 10.02 14.95 8.79
N VAL A 148 10.77 15.09 7.69
CA VAL A 148 10.22 15.02 6.34
C VAL A 148 10.21 13.56 5.91
N ALA A 149 9.06 12.89 6.04
CA ALA A 149 8.91 11.47 5.72
C ALA A 149 8.85 11.19 4.21
N LYS A 150 8.38 12.16 3.43
CA LYS A 150 8.30 12.07 1.96
C LYS A 150 8.33 13.46 1.36
N SER A 151 9.08 13.64 0.27
CA SER A 151 9.13 14.91 -0.45
C SER A 151 9.21 14.70 -1.96
N ILE A 152 8.72 15.66 -2.73
CA ILE A 152 8.87 15.71 -4.19
C ILE A 152 8.93 17.16 -4.66
N VAL A 153 9.75 17.41 -5.69
CA VAL A 153 9.85 18.71 -6.35
C VAL A 153 9.24 18.59 -7.74
N LEU A 154 8.29 19.46 -8.03
CA LEU A 154 7.60 19.54 -9.30
C LEU A 154 8.01 20.83 -10.03
N LYS A 155 8.24 20.73 -11.33
CA LYS A 155 8.62 21.84 -12.21
C LYS A 155 7.56 22.06 -13.26
N GLY A 156 7.10 23.29 -13.41
CA GLY A 156 6.19 23.72 -14.46
C GLY A 156 6.85 24.75 -15.37
N LYS A 157 6.60 24.69 -16.67
CA LYS A 157 7.01 25.74 -17.63
C LYS A 157 5.78 26.51 -18.09
N TRP A 158 5.78 27.82 -17.88
CA TRP A 158 4.75 28.68 -18.45
C TRP A 158 5.21 29.22 -19.81
N LYS A 159 4.67 28.64 -20.90
CA LYS A 159 5.13 28.88 -22.29
C LYS A 159 5.19 30.36 -22.71
N LYS A 160 4.42 31.25 -22.09
CA LYS A 160 4.34 32.66 -22.46
C LYS A 160 5.43 33.56 -21.84
N LEU A 161 6.08 33.15 -20.76
CA LEU A 161 6.92 34.06 -19.95
C LEU A 161 8.36 33.59 -19.73
N LEU A 162 8.75 32.41 -20.24
CA LEU A 162 10.06 31.76 -19.95
C LEU A 162 10.35 31.57 -18.45
N VAL A 163 9.38 31.80 -17.57
CA VAL A 163 9.51 31.62 -16.13
C VAL A 163 9.28 30.15 -15.76
N THR A 164 10.19 29.63 -14.94
CA THR A 164 10.05 28.31 -14.32
C THR A 164 9.23 28.44 -13.04
N ARG A 165 8.13 27.70 -12.95
CA ARG A 165 7.36 27.56 -11.71
C ARG A 165 7.76 26.28 -11.00
N PHE A 166 7.64 26.29 -9.67
CA PHE A 166 7.91 25.13 -8.85
C PHE A 166 6.75 24.85 -7.89
N CYS A 167 6.61 23.58 -7.51
CA CYS A 167 5.76 23.13 -6.42
C CYS A 167 6.51 22.04 -5.65
N VAL A 168 6.80 22.27 -4.37
CA VAL A 168 7.35 21.27 -3.45
C VAL A 168 6.22 20.72 -2.61
N LEU A 169 6.08 19.40 -2.57
CA LEU A 169 5.15 18.71 -1.68
C LEU A 169 5.95 17.89 -0.67
N GLU A 170 5.61 18.00 0.60
CA GLU A 170 6.28 17.32 1.71
C GLU A 170 5.26 16.72 2.67
N VAL A 171 5.56 15.55 3.22
CA VAL A 171 4.82 14.94 4.34
C VAL A 171 5.68 15.08 5.59
N HIS A 172 5.21 15.87 6.53
CA HIS A 172 5.86 16.05 7.83
C HIS A 172 5.22 15.13 8.86
N VAL A 173 6.05 14.55 9.71
CA VAL A 173 5.66 13.71 10.85
C VAL A 173 6.38 14.17 12.11
N VAL A 174 5.68 14.27 13.23
CA VAL A 174 6.31 14.34 14.55
C VAL A 174 6.32 12.93 15.15
N PRO A 175 7.50 12.37 15.49
CA PRO A 175 7.58 11.07 16.16
C PRO A 175 6.77 11.08 17.46
N ALA A 176 6.00 10.00 17.69
CA ALA A 176 5.13 9.90 18.86
C ALA A 176 5.88 9.92 20.20
N GLU A 177 7.17 9.58 20.18
CA GLU A 177 8.07 9.57 21.34
C GLU A 177 8.44 10.98 21.82
N ILE A 178 8.38 11.98 20.92
CA ILE A 178 8.91 13.32 21.18
C ILE A 178 7.80 14.29 21.61
N SER A 179 6.59 14.14 21.06
CA SER A 179 5.48 15.02 21.41
C SER A 179 4.14 14.27 21.32
N PRO A 180 3.30 14.31 22.38
CA PRO A 180 1.90 13.89 22.30
C PRO A 180 1.12 14.98 21.54
N ALA A 181 1.41 15.13 20.25
CA ALA A 181 0.60 15.96 19.38
C ALA A 181 -0.85 15.44 19.44
N PRO A 182 -1.86 16.32 19.46
CA PRO A 182 -3.25 15.92 19.33
C PRO A 182 -3.40 14.92 18.19
N ASP A 183 -4.24 13.89 18.37
CA ASP A 183 -4.38 12.78 17.39
C ASP A 183 -4.58 13.26 15.95
N ASN A 184 -5.10 14.47 15.73
CA ASN A 184 -5.41 15.02 14.42
C ASN A 184 -4.36 15.98 13.82
N THR A 185 -3.23 16.23 14.48
CA THR A 185 -2.17 17.14 13.98
C THR A 185 -0.80 16.49 13.84
N ARG A 186 -0.64 15.20 14.16
CA ARG A 186 0.64 14.48 14.08
C ARG A 186 1.26 14.48 12.68
N TYR A 187 0.43 14.37 11.65
CA TYR A 187 0.86 14.39 10.27
C TYR A 187 0.38 15.67 9.59
N ARG A 188 1.22 16.27 8.78
CA ARG A 188 0.80 17.36 7.89
C ARG A 188 1.42 17.23 6.52
N VAL A 189 0.66 17.61 5.50
CA VAL A 189 1.16 17.76 4.14
C VAL A 189 1.47 19.24 3.91
N PHE A 190 2.73 19.54 3.66
CA PHE A 190 3.24 20.87 3.36
C PHE A 190 3.34 21.05 1.84
N THR A 191 3.03 22.26 1.38
CA THR A 191 3.09 22.64 -0.03
C THR A 191 3.76 23.99 -0.15
N HIS A 192 4.78 24.10 -0.99
CA HIS A 192 5.46 25.37 -1.30
C HIS A 192 5.47 25.58 -2.82
N THR A 193 4.72 26.56 -3.29
CA THR A 193 4.55 26.85 -4.72
C THR A 193 5.00 28.25 -5.07
N GLY A 194 5.73 28.42 -6.17
CA GLY A 194 6.17 29.75 -6.58
C GLY A 194 6.84 29.80 -7.94
N GLN A 195 7.54 30.90 -8.20
CA GLN A 195 8.24 31.16 -9.46
C GLN A 195 9.72 31.40 -9.17
N LEU A 196 10.60 30.78 -9.96
CA LEU A 196 12.04 31.00 -9.85
C LEU A 196 12.40 32.35 -10.49
N GLY A 197 12.92 33.28 -9.67
CA GLY A 197 13.35 34.61 -10.12
C GLY A 197 12.90 35.78 -9.23
N ASP A 198 11.90 35.58 -8.37
CA ASP A 198 11.45 36.60 -7.42
C ASP A 198 12.44 36.76 -6.25
N LYS A 199 12.80 38.01 -5.90
CA LYS A 199 13.92 38.24 -4.99
C LYS A 199 13.61 38.15 -3.50
N GLU A 200 12.34 38.12 -3.06
CA GLU A 200 12.10 38.35 -1.62
C GLU A 200 11.43 37.25 -0.80
N ASP A 201 10.56 36.36 -1.32
CA ASP A 201 10.14 35.16 -0.56
C ASP A 201 9.36 34.20 -1.47
N LEU A 202 10.07 33.24 -2.05
CA LEU A 202 9.81 32.63 -3.36
C LEU A 202 8.52 31.80 -3.56
N GLY A 203 7.44 32.01 -2.81
CA GLY A 203 6.18 31.33 -3.08
C GLY A 203 5.14 31.36 -1.95
N GLN A 204 3.94 30.84 -2.26
CA GLN A 204 2.93 30.53 -1.25
C GLN A 204 3.27 29.22 -0.55
N LYS A 205 3.14 29.21 0.78
CA LYS A 205 3.36 28.05 1.64
C LYS A 205 2.07 27.70 2.37
N GLU A 206 1.65 26.44 2.25
CA GLU A 206 0.39 25.94 2.81
C GLU A 206 0.61 24.62 3.56
N VAL A 207 -0.24 24.36 4.55
CA VAL A 207 -0.30 23.08 5.27
C VAL A 207 -1.70 22.55 5.40
N ARG A 208 -1.79 21.22 5.38
CA ARG A 208 -3.01 20.43 5.58
C ARG A 208 -2.71 19.36 6.61
N PHE A 209 -3.48 19.30 7.69
CA PHE A 209 -3.26 18.33 8.77
C PHE A 209 -4.04 17.04 8.54
N SER A 210 -3.51 15.93 9.04
CA SER A 210 -4.16 14.63 9.06
C SER A 210 -3.84 13.91 10.36
N GLY A 211 -4.83 13.24 10.94
CA GLY A 211 -4.62 12.40 12.11
C GLY A 211 -4.01 11.03 11.86
N THR A 212 -3.86 10.63 10.59
CA THR A 212 -3.31 9.30 10.24
C THR A 212 -2.26 9.42 9.15
N ALA A 213 -1.27 8.52 9.18
CA ALA A 213 -0.25 8.44 8.14
C ALA A 213 -0.88 8.13 6.77
N ASP A 214 -1.85 7.22 6.74
CA ASP A 214 -2.60 6.87 5.52
C ASP A 214 -3.33 8.08 4.94
N GLY A 215 -3.99 8.90 5.79
CA GLY A 215 -4.68 10.11 5.36
C GLY A 215 -3.73 11.17 4.82
N ALA A 216 -2.55 11.33 5.43
CA ALA A 216 -1.51 12.25 4.93
C ALA A 216 -0.95 11.79 3.58
N LEU A 217 -0.71 10.49 3.39
CA LEU A 217 -0.24 9.92 2.13
C LEU A 217 -1.29 10.03 1.01
N ASP A 218 -2.57 9.86 1.35
CA ASP A 218 -3.67 10.03 0.39
C ASP A 218 -3.79 11.49 -0.05
N LEU A 219 -3.71 12.45 0.89
CA LEU A 219 -3.66 13.87 0.59
C LEU A 219 -2.46 14.24 -0.29
N PHE A 220 -1.28 13.71 0.02
CA PHE A 220 -0.08 13.89 -0.79
C PHE A 220 -0.30 13.35 -2.22
N GLY A 221 -0.88 12.15 -2.36
CA GLY A 221 -1.17 11.54 -3.65
C GLY A 221 -2.18 12.34 -4.48
N GLN A 222 -3.21 12.89 -3.84
CA GLN A 222 -4.20 13.75 -4.50
C GLN A 222 -3.59 15.09 -4.94
N LEU A 223 -2.76 15.72 -4.10
CA LEU A 223 -2.02 16.94 -4.47
C LEU A 223 -1.04 16.68 -5.61
N TYR A 224 -0.32 15.57 -5.58
CA TYR A 224 0.57 15.18 -6.66
C TYR A 224 -0.18 15.04 -7.99
N LYS A 225 -1.33 14.35 -7.99
CA LYS A 225 -2.20 14.26 -9.18
C LYS A 225 -2.67 15.64 -9.61
N TYR A 226 -3.18 16.45 -8.70
CA TYR A 226 -3.67 17.80 -8.99
C TYR A 226 -2.65 18.69 -9.73
N TRP A 227 -1.37 18.64 -9.33
CA TRP A 227 -0.30 19.42 -9.95
C TRP A 227 0.26 18.81 -11.24
N THR A 228 0.20 17.49 -11.39
CA THR A 228 0.74 16.79 -12.58
C THR A 228 -0.28 16.66 -13.72
N THR A 229 -1.58 16.74 -13.43
CA THR A 229 -2.65 16.71 -14.44
C THR A 229 -2.96 18.09 -15.02
N PRO A 230 -3.67 18.17 -16.18
CA PRO A 230 -4.21 19.43 -16.68
C PRO A 230 -5.10 20.13 -15.63
N PRO A 231 -5.03 21.46 -15.51
CA PRO A 231 -4.34 22.42 -16.37
C PRO A 231 -2.87 22.68 -16.02
N HIS A 232 -2.38 22.18 -14.88
CA HIS A 232 -1.08 22.53 -14.33
C HIS A 232 0.09 21.88 -15.09
N ASN A 233 -0.01 20.58 -15.37
CA ASN A 233 0.97 19.81 -16.15
C ASN A 233 2.42 19.94 -15.65
N TYR A 234 2.64 19.94 -14.33
CA TYR A 234 3.99 19.95 -13.78
C TYR A 234 4.62 18.58 -13.96
N SER A 235 5.93 18.54 -14.19
CA SER A 235 6.72 17.31 -14.21
C SER A 235 7.51 17.16 -12.91
N ASN A 236 7.65 15.91 -12.44
CA ASN A 236 8.58 15.61 -11.35
C ASN A 236 10.01 15.91 -11.80
N THR A 237 10.80 16.53 -10.93
CA THR A 237 12.20 16.82 -11.17
C THR A 237 13.05 16.41 -9.98
N ARG A 238 14.19 15.76 -10.26
CA ARG A 238 15.27 15.58 -9.29
C ARG A 238 16.29 16.71 -9.34
N GLN A 239 16.18 17.60 -10.34
CA GLN A 239 17.03 18.78 -10.46
C GLN A 239 16.82 19.70 -9.27
N PHE A 240 17.92 20.09 -8.63
CA PHE A 240 17.93 21.18 -7.66
C PHE A 240 17.56 22.50 -8.34
N LEU A 241 16.46 23.10 -7.90
CA LEU A 241 15.93 24.33 -8.51
C LEU A 241 16.41 25.59 -7.80
N SER A 242 16.47 25.58 -6.46
CA SER A 242 16.91 26.71 -5.64
C SER A 242 17.10 26.25 -4.19
N PRO A 243 18.07 26.80 -3.44
CA PRO A 243 18.26 26.50 -2.02
C PRO A 243 17.13 27.03 -1.14
N ARG A 244 16.22 27.86 -1.67
CA ARG A 244 15.19 28.54 -0.88
C ARG A 244 13.83 27.85 -0.89
N ILE A 245 13.65 26.76 -1.64
CA ILE A 245 12.37 26.04 -1.76
C ILE A 245 12.21 24.96 -0.68
N GLY A 246 10.96 24.57 -0.41
CA GLY A 246 10.60 23.60 0.63
C GLY A 246 10.63 24.15 2.07
N SER A 247 10.50 23.23 3.04
CA SER A 247 10.57 23.50 4.48
C SER A 247 12.02 23.66 4.99
N PRO A 248 12.25 24.26 6.17
CA PRO A 248 13.60 24.35 6.76
C PRO A 248 14.32 23.00 6.85
N LYS A 249 13.64 21.92 7.29
CA LYS A 249 14.26 20.60 7.41
C LYS A 249 14.49 19.93 6.06
N PHE A 250 13.63 20.17 5.08
CA PHE A 250 13.89 19.75 3.71
C PHE A 250 15.14 20.43 3.14
N ARG A 251 15.31 21.74 3.36
CA ARG A 251 16.51 22.47 2.92
C ARG A 251 17.77 21.98 3.63
N GLN A 252 17.69 21.73 4.94
CA GLN A 252 18.80 21.15 5.68
C GLN A 252 19.19 19.78 5.11
N ALA A 253 18.22 18.90 4.86
CA ALA A 253 18.46 17.63 4.21
C ALA A 253 19.10 17.79 2.82
N LEU A 254 18.64 18.75 2.00
CA LEU A 254 19.25 19.02 0.70
C LEU A 254 20.73 19.44 0.80
N CYS A 255 21.08 20.24 1.81
CA CYS A 255 22.47 20.62 2.09
C CYS A 255 23.28 19.41 2.58
N ASP A 256 22.75 18.62 3.53
CA ASP A 256 23.42 17.44 4.09
C ASP A 256 23.67 16.35 3.04
N TYR A 257 22.74 16.18 2.09
CA TYR A 257 22.87 15.24 0.97
C TYR A 257 23.73 15.77 -0.18
N GLY A 258 24.38 16.93 -0.04
CA GLY A 258 25.27 17.48 -1.06
C GLY A 258 24.57 17.77 -2.38
N ILE A 259 23.26 18.06 -2.36
CA ILE A 259 22.51 18.55 -3.53
C ILE A 259 22.66 20.08 -3.65
N GLU A 260 23.73 20.64 -3.11
CA GLU A 260 24.26 21.90 -3.59
C GLU A 260 25.02 21.61 -4.88
N GLN A 261 24.88 22.49 -5.86
CA GLN A 261 25.59 22.34 -7.13
C GLN A 261 27.11 22.22 -6.91
N GLY A 262 27.62 21.01 -7.02
CA GLY A 262 28.72 20.75 -7.93
C GLY A 262 28.15 20.03 -9.15
N SER A 263 28.30 20.59 -10.35
CA SER A 263 28.63 19.70 -11.46
C SER A 263 29.82 18.91 -10.94
N VAL A 264 29.69 17.61 -10.72
CA VAL A 264 30.87 16.77 -10.56
C VAL A 264 31.72 17.10 -11.78
N CYS A 265 32.93 17.60 -11.55
CA CYS A 265 33.77 18.03 -12.67
C CYS A 265 34.05 16.82 -13.55
N GLU A 266 34.30 17.05 -14.84
CA GLU A 266 34.48 15.96 -15.81
C GLU A 266 35.54 14.98 -15.32
N GLU A 267 36.59 15.48 -14.65
CA GLU A 267 37.65 14.67 -14.06
C GLU A 267 37.17 13.73 -12.94
N VAL A 268 36.18 14.14 -12.14
CA VAL A 268 35.62 13.27 -11.07
C VAL A 268 34.59 12.30 -11.66
N CYS A 269 33.83 12.70 -12.67
CA CYS A 269 32.97 11.77 -13.43
C CYS A 269 33.82 10.70 -14.11
N ASP A 270 34.89 11.10 -14.78
CA ASP A 270 35.85 10.21 -15.41
C ASP A 270 36.49 9.30 -14.37
N LEU A 271 36.94 9.83 -13.24
CA LEU A 271 37.50 9.01 -12.16
C LEU A 271 36.49 7.96 -11.65
N LEU A 272 35.23 8.36 -11.43
CA LEU A 272 34.18 7.43 -11.00
C LEU A 272 33.91 6.35 -12.03
N GLU A 273 33.84 6.72 -13.31
CA GLU A 273 33.67 5.77 -14.42
C GLU A 273 34.86 4.81 -14.52
N HIS A 274 36.10 5.30 -14.37
CA HIS A 274 37.29 4.45 -14.36
C HIS A 274 37.30 3.47 -13.17
N ILE A 275 36.96 3.94 -11.96
CA ILE A 275 36.87 3.07 -10.78
C ILE A 275 35.78 2.02 -10.97
N TRP A 276 34.63 2.42 -11.53
CA TRP A 276 33.53 1.50 -11.82
C TRP A 276 33.91 0.45 -12.87
N GLN A 277 34.51 0.88 -13.98
CA GLN A 277 34.97 -0.01 -15.05
C GLN A 277 36.05 -0.97 -14.56
N GLU A 278 37.00 -0.51 -13.75
CA GLU A 278 38.03 -1.35 -13.15
C GLU A 278 37.39 -2.40 -12.21
N ALA A 279 36.51 -1.97 -11.31
CA ALA A 279 35.86 -2.88 -10.36
C ALA A 279 34.98 -3.93 -11.06
N VAL A 280 34.20 -3.52 -12.06
CA VAL A 280 33.36 -4.44 -12.86
C VAL A 280 34.23 -5.34 -13.74
N GLY A 281 35.32 -4.80 -14.30
CA GLY A 281 36.30 -5.56 -15.08
C GLY A 281 36.96 -6.67 -14.27
N GLU A 282 37.33 -6.39 -13.02
CA GLU A 282 37.87 -7.39 -12.09
C GLU A 282 36.84 -8.46 -11.72
N LEU A 283 35.56 -8.09 -11.55
CA LEU A 283 34.48 -9.08 -11.37
C LEU A 283 34.32 -9.98 -12.60
N ASP A 284 34.32 -9.40 -13.80
CA ASP A 284 34.24 -10.14 -15.06
C ASP A 284 35.46 -11.04 -15.29
N GLN A 285 36.63 -10.69 -14.75
CA GLN A 285 37.80 -11.57 -14.73
C GLN A 285 37.62 -12.75 -13.76
N ALA A 286 37.05 -12.51 -12.57
CA ALA A 286 36.88 -13.51 -11.53
C ALA A 286 35.74 -14.51 -11.81
N LEU A 287 34.62 -14.04 -12.35
CA LEU A 287 33.37 -14.80 -12.48
C LEU A 287 33.22 -15.46 -13.84
N SER A 288 32.63 -16.66 -13.87
CA SER A 288 32.34 -17.39 -15.11
C SER A 288 31.08 -16.89 -15.81
N VAL A 289 30.20 -16.19 -15.09
CA VAL A 289 28.93 -15.68 -15.61
C VAL A 289 28.86 -14.16 -15.39
N PRO A 290 28.23 -13.41 -16.30
CA PRO A 290 28.08 -11.97 -16.14
C PRO A 290 27.28 -11.62 -14.89
N MET A 291 27.65 -10.53 -14.22
CA MET A 291 27.03 -10.09 -12.96
C MET A 291 25.51 -9.89 -13.04
N ASN A 292 24.98 -9.50 -14.21
CA ASN A 292 23.54 -9.30 -14.42
C ASN A 292 22.70 -10.59 -14.39
N THR A 293 23.33 -11.77 -14.43
CA THR A 293 22.64 -13.07 -14.37
C THR A 293 22.53 -13.63 -12.96
N ILE A 294 23.37 -13.15 -12.04
CA ILE A 294 23.44 -13.61 -10.66
C ILE A 294 22.40 -12.87 -9.83
N LYS A 295 21.60 -13.60 -9.06
CA LYS A 295 20.61 -13.00 -8.17
C LYS A 295 21.17 -12.79 -6.76
N ALA A 296 20.63 -11.79 -6.05
CA ALA A 296 21.05 -11.49 -4.68
C ALA A 296 20.88 -12.68 -3.73
N ASP A 297 19.81 -13.48 -3.91
CA ASP A 297 19.57 -14.69 -3.10
C ASP A 297 20.63 -15.78 -3.30
N GLN A 298 21.26 -15.84 -4.49
CA GLN A 298 22.37 -16.76 -4.74
C GLN A 298 23.63 -16.32 -4.01
N ILE A 299 23.92 -15.01 -3.99
CA ILE A 299 25.10 -14.49 -3.29
C ILE A 299 24.92 -14.64 -1.78
N GLU A 300 23.72 -14.40 -1.24
CA GLU A 300 23.43 -14.63 0.19
C GLU A 300 23.63 -16.10 0.60
N LYS A 301 23.28 -17.06 -0.27
CA LYS A 301 23.58 -18.49 -0.04
C LYS A 301 25.07 -18.81 -0.13
N ALA A 302 25.79 -18.21 -1.07
CA ALA A 302 27.24 -18.34 -1.17
C ALA A 302 27.94 -17.80 0.10
N GLU A 303 27.50 -16.66 0.61
CA GLU A 303 28.01 -16.06 1.84
C GLU A 303 27.72 -16.93 3.07
N ALA A 304 26.53 -17.53 3.15
CA ALA A 304 26.18 -18.49 4.20
C ALA A 304 27.13 -19.70 4.20
N ALA A 305 27.43 -20.27 3.03
CA ALA A 305 28.38 -21.37 2.89
C ALA A 305 29.80 -20.98 3.37
N LEU A 306 30.26 -19.76 3.08
CA LEU A 306 31.53 -19.23 3.59
C LEU A 306 31.52 -19.05 5.13
N MET A 307 30.39 -18.65 5.71
CA MET A 307 30.23 -18.50 7.15
C MET A 307 30.31 -19.86 7.86
N GLU A 308 29.70 -20.90 7.28
CA GLU A 308 29.81 -22.28 7.76
C GLU A 308 31.25 -22.81 7.63
N LEU A 309 31.91 -22.57 6.48
CA LEU A 309 33.31 -22.91 6.27
C LEU A 309 34.22 -22.34 7.35
N LYS A 310 34.01 -21.09 7.74
CA LYS A 310 34.80 -20.42 8.78
C LYS A 310 34.69 -21.11 10.15
N GLN A 311 33.54 -21.72 10.45
CA GLN A 311 33.32 -22.45 11.71
C GLN A 311 33.94 -23.85 11.68
N VAL A 312 33.84 -24.54 10.53
CA VAL A 312 34.32 -25.92 10.34
C VAL A 312 35.83 -25.99 10.17
N LEU A 313 36.48 -24.93 9.64
CA LEU A 313 37.93 -24.91 9.42
C LEU A 313 38.76 -25.17 10.69
N ASN A 314 38.21 -24.91 11.88
CA ASN A 314 38.87 -25.17 13.16
C ASN A 314 38.76 -26.63 13.64
N LYS A 315 37.92 -27.46 13.01
CA LYS A 315 37.53 -28.80 13.48
C LYS A 315 38.10 -29.95 12.64
N GLU A 316 39.04 -29.67 11.72
CA GLU A 316 39.75 -30.63 10.85
C GLU A 316 38.87 -31.57 10.01
N ASP A 317 37.60 -31.21 9.74
CA ASP A 317 36.72 -32.00 8.88
C ASP A 317 36.91 -31.65 7.39
N GLN A 318 37.90 -32.29 6.76
CA GLN A 318 38.20 -32.08 5.33
C GLN A 318 37.04 -32.44 4.40
N SER A 319 36.17 -33.38 4.79
CA SER A 319 35.04 -33.82 3.97
C SER A 319 33.96 -32.74 3.87
N THR A 320 33.65 -32.11 5.01
CA THR A 320 32.69 -31.01 5.09
C THR A 320 33.24 -29.74 4.48
N VAL A 321 34.54 -29.46 4.63
CA VAL A 321 35.20 -28.31 3.96
C VAL A 321 35.09 -28.42 2.44
N LYS A 322 35.32 -29.59 1.87
CA LYS A 322 35.18 -29.80 0.41
C LYS A 322 33.74 -29.59 -0.05
N ARG A 323 32.78 -30.19 0.66
CA ARG A 323 31.34 -30.06 0.33
C ARG A 323 30.89 -28.59 0.32
N LEU A 324 31.23 -27.83 1.36
CA LEU A 324 30.84 -26.42 1.47
C LEU A 324 31.59 -25.53 0.47
N SER A 325 32.84 -25.88 0.12
CA SER A 325 33.58 -25.19 -0.94
C SER A 325 32.91 -25.39 -2.30
N ASP A 326 32.46 -26.61 -2.61
CA ASP A 326 31.73 -26.90 -3.84
C ASP A 326 30.37 -26.18 -3.87
N GLU A 327 29.68 -26.13 -2.72
CA GLU A 327 28.42 -25.39 -2.55
C GLU A 327 28.60 -23.88 -2.82
N PHE A 328 29.65 -23.27 -2.28
CA PHE A 328 30.01 -21.88 -2.57
C PHE A 328 30.19 -21.63 -4.08
N TYR A 329 31.00 -22.45 -4.76
CA TYR A 329 31.27 -22.28 -6.19
C TYR A 329 30.05 -22.58 -7.08
N SER A 330 29.08 -23.37 -6.59
CA SER A 330 27.81 -23.61 -7.28
C SER A 330 26.90 -22.37 -7.27
N HIS A 331 26.94 -21.60 -6.17
CA HIS A 331 26.13 -20.39 -6.02
C HIS A 331 26.79 -19.16 -6.63
N LEU A 332 28.13 -19.09 -6.61
CA LEU A 332 28.91 -18.03 -7.23
C LEU A 332 29.94 -18.64 -8.21
N PRO A 333 29.56 -18.88 -9.48
CA PRO A 333 30.43 -19.52 -10.47
C PRO A 333 31.66 -18.67 -10.80
N HIS A 334 32.85 -19.17 -10.45
CA HIS A 334 34.13 -18.54 -10.77
C HIS A 334 34.74 -19.12 -12.03
N LYS A 335 35.65 -18.39 -12.68
CA LYS A 335 36.50 -18.97 -13.72
C LYS A 335 37.46 -20.00 -13.12
N PRO A 336 37.89 -21.02 -13.88
CA PRO A 336 38.81 -22.05 -13.38
C PRO A 336 40.11 -21.48 -12.79
N THR A 337 40.58 -20.35 -13.31
CA THR A 337 41.76 -19.63 -12.81
C THR A 337 41.59 -19.04 -11.41
N HIS A 338 40.35 -18.80 -10.96
CA HIS A 338 40.01 -18.18 -9.67
C HIS A 338 39.30 -19.14 -8.69
N GLN A 339 39.23 -20.42 -9.06
CA GLN A 339 38.64 -21.49 -8.28
C GLN A 339 39.72 -22.21 -7.44
N HIS A 340 40.24 -21.51 -6.44
CA HIS A 340 41.25 -22.05 -5.51
C HIS A 340 40.60 -22.74 -4.31
N PRO A 341 41.26 -23.75 -3.71
CA PRO A 341 40.80 -24.34 -2.46
C PRO A 341 40.57 -23.29 -1.37
N ILE A 342 39.43 -23.37 -0.67
CA ILE A 342 39.10 -22.48 0.46
C ILE A 342 39.64 -23.10 1.76
N ASP A 343 40.96 -23.03 1.93
CA ASP A 343 41.73 -23.74 2.96
C ASP A 343 42.16 -22.86 4.15
N SER A 344 42.04 -21.54 4.03
CA SER A 344 42.50 -20.60 5.04
C SER A 344 41.45 -19.55 5.37
N ARG A 345 41.50 -19.02 6.60
CA ARG A 345 40.65 -17.89 7.01
C ARG A 345 40.87 -16.65 6.13
N ALA A 346 42.08 -16.46 5.61
CA ALA A 346 42.39 -15.37 4.70
C ALA A 346 41.69 -15.56 3.34
N THR A 347 41.66 -16.78 2.80
CA THR A 347 40.93 -17.11 1.57
C THR A 347 39.42 -16.91 1.77
N ILE A 348 38.87 -17.35 2.91
CA ILE A 348 37.46 -17.12 3.25
C ILE A 348 37.15 -15.63 3.29
N ALA A 349 37.96 -14.82 3.99
CA ALA A 349 37.75 -13.37 4.07
C ALA A 349 37.72 -12.73 2.67
N ARG A 350 38.69 -13.06 1.80
CA ARG A 350 38.71 -12.56 0.42
C ARG A 350 37.45 -12.94 -0.38
N LYS A 351 36.93 -14.16 -0.19
CA LYS A 351 35.70 -14.60 -0.85
C LYS A 351 34.45 -13.93 -0.26
N GLN A 352 34.45 -13.60 1.03
CA GLN A 352 33.40 -12.81 1.67
C GLN A 352 33.40 -11.37 1.14
N ASP A 353 34.58 -10.75 1.03
CA ASP A 353 34.73 -9.42 0.44
C ASP A 353 34.18 -9.39 -1.00
N LEU A 354 34.49 -10.41 -1.80
CA LEU A 354 33.91 -10.56 -3.14
C LEU A 354 32.38 -10.65 -3.12
N CYS A 355 31.78 -11.41 -2.20
CA CYS A 355 30.32 -11.48 -2.06
C CYS A 355 29.72 -10.11 -1.74
N GLN A 356 30.38 -9.32 -0.89
CA GLN A 356 29.94 -7.97 -0.53
C GLN A 356 30.01 -6.99 -1.71
N VAL A 357 31.06 -7.07 -2.53
CA VAL A 357 31.15 -6.31 -3.78
C VAL A 357 30.02 -6.69 -4.74
N CYS A 358 29.76 -7.99 -4.92
CA CYS A 358 28.68 -8.48 -5.78
C CYS A 358 27.29 -8.03 -5.28
N LEU A 359 27.03 -8.08 -3.97
CA LEU A 359 25.77 -7.58 -3.38
C LEU A 359 25.63 -6.08 -3.56
N SER A 360 26.71 -5.32 -3.38
CA SER A 360 26.72 -3.86 -3.57
C SER A 360 26.40 -3.50 -5.02
N TYR A 361 26.92 -4.25 -5.98
CA TYR A 361 26.60 -4.11 -7.40
C TYR A 361 25.10 -4.34 -7.67
N LEU A 362 24.53 -5.45 -7.17
CA LEU A 362 23.11 -5.79 -7.41
C LEU A 362 22.12 -4.88 -6.67
N ARG A 363 22.52 -4.28 -5.55
CA ARG A 363 21.68 -3.36 -4.77
C ARG A 363 21.84 -1.90 -5.20
N SER A 364 22.75 -1.62 -6.14
CA SER A 364 22.94 -0.27 -6.67
C SER A 364 21.71 0.17 -7.46
N PRO A 365 21.11 1.33 -7.16
CA PRO A 365 19.91 1.85 -7.84
C PRO A 365 20.18 2.38 -9.26
N VAL A 366 21.35 2.07 -9.84
CA VAL A 366 21.86 2.64 -11.10
C VAL A 366 21.65 1.72 -12.31
N ILE A 367 21.12 0.50 -12.11
CA ILE A 367 20.71 -0.41 -13.20
C ILE A 367 19.19 -0.35 -13.41
#